data_AF-A0A1F8KF93-F1
#
_entry.id   AF-A0A1F8KF93-F1
#
_cell.length_a   1.000
_cell.length_b   1.000
_cell.length_c   1.000
_cell.angle_alpha   90.00
_cell.angle_beta   90.00
_cell.angle_gamma   90.00
#
_symmetry.space_group_name_H-M   'P 1'
#
loop_
_entity.id
_entity.type
_entity.pdbx_description
1 polymer ?
#
loop_
_entity_poly.entity_id
_entity_poly.type
_entity_poly.pdbx_seq_one_letter_code
_entity_poly.pdbx_strand_id
1 'polypeptide(L)'
;MSPEYQEGDFVVIMKSPFLFRQLSRGDIIVFNHDNYGTLIKIIESVLPGGEFFVRGTQENSLNSRRLGYIPRSAVKGKVIWHIRKPKSRL
;
A
#
# COMPACT_ATOMS: atom_id res chain seq x y z
N MET A 1 0.01 -0.13 -9.24
CA MET A 1 0.40 -1.47 -8.78
C MET A 1 0.15 -2.54 -9.85
N SER A 2 -0.33 -2.16 -11.04
CA SER A 2 -0.31 -3.01 -12.25
C SER A 2 1.13 -3.45 -12.60
N PRO A 3 1.33 -4.64 -13.19
CA PRO A 3 0.30 -5.62 -13.57
C PRO A 3 -0.16 -6.54 -12.44
N GLU A 4 0.51 -6.49 -11.28
CA GLU A 4 0.24 -7.42 -10.19
C GLU A 4 -1.10 -7.16 -9.50
N TYR A 5 -1.42 -5.90 -9.22
CA TYR A 5 -2.73 -5.48 -8.72
C TYR A 5 -3.46 -4.72 -9.81
N GLN A 6 -4.63 -5.22 -10.18
CA GLN A 6 -5.47 -4.67 -11.24
C GLN A 6 -6.82 -4.22 -10.70
N GLU A 7 -7.47 -3.35 -11.47
CA GLU A 7 -8.85 -2.98 -11.20
C GLU A 7 -9.76 -4.23 -11.23
N GLY A 8 -10.58 -4.35 -10.18
CA GLY A 8 -11.45 -5.49 -9.90
C GLY A 8 -10.84 -6.55 -8.98
N ASP A 9 -9.53 -6.49 -8.71
CA ASP A 9 -8.92 -7.38 -7.71
C ASP A 9 -9.33 -6.98 -6.29
N PHE A 10 -9.25 -7.96 -5.39
CA PHE A 10 -9.49 -7.78 -3.96
C PHE A 10 -8.21 -8.00 -3.17
N VAL A 11 -8.10 -7.35 -2.02
CA VAL A 11 -7.01 -7.57 -1.07
C VAL A 11 -7.56 -7.80 0.33
N VAL A 12 -6.95 -8.73 1.06
CA VAL A 12 -7.19 -8.90 2.49
C VAL A 12 -6.12 -8.12 3.23
N ILE A 13 -6.56 -7.21 4.11
CA ILE A 13 -5.68 -6.44 4.96
C ILE A 13 -5.77 -6.89 6.42
N MET A 14 -4.61 -7.02 7.04
CA MET A 14 -4.48 -7.20 8.48
C MET A 14 -4.51 -5.84 9.16
N LYS A 15 -5.50 -5.62 10.04
CA LYS A 15 -5.64 -4.41 10.86
C LYS A 15 -5.23 -4.73 12.30
N SER A 16 -4.01 -4.36 12.69
CA SER A 16 -3.55 -4.52 14.07
C SER A 16 -2.56 -3.41 14.45
N PRO A 17 -2.83 -2.64 15.52
CA PRO A 17 -1.92 -1.61 16.02
C PRO A 17 -0.52 -2.15 16.35
N PHE A 18 -0.44 -3.38 16.85
CA PHE A 18 0.83 -4.02 17.22
C PHE A 18 1.68 -4.32 15.98
N LEU A 19 1.06 -4.75 14.88
CA LEU A 19 1.78 -5.07 13.63
C LEU A 19 2.20 -3.81 12.86
N PHE A 20 1.57 -2.65 13.08
CA PHE A 20 2.04 -1.39 12.49
C PHE A 20 3.44 -0.99 12.97
N ARG A 21 3.85 -1.43 14.16
CA ARG A 21 5.24 -1.29 14.63
C ARG A 21 6.22 -2.19 13.88
N GLN A 22 5.75 -3.25 13.24
CA GLN A 22 6.55 -4.23 12.51
C GLN A 22 6.53 -4.02 10.98
N LEU A 23 5.86 -2.97 10.49
CA LEU A 23 5.90 -2.63 9.07
C LEU A 23 7.32 -2.29 8.64
N SER A 24 7.79 -2.98 7.59
CA SER A 24 9.15 -2.86 7.10
C SER A 24 9.20 -2.66 5.58
N ARG A 25 10.38 -2.34 5.06
CA ARG A 25 10.65 -2.32 3.62
C ARG A 25 10.16 -3.60 2.95
N GLY A 26 9.50 -3.45 1.81
CA GLY A 26 8.93 -4.55 1.02
C GLY A 26 7.46 -4.84 1.35
N ASP A 27 6.95 -4.43 2.50
CA ASP A 27 5.55 -4.63 2.85
C ASP A 27 4.64 -3.81 1.94
N ILE A 28 3.48 -4.40 1.64
CA ILE A 28 2.43 -3.74 0.87
C ILE A 28 1.38 -3.24 1.87
N ILE A 29 1.10 -1.94 1.82
CA ILE A 29 0.18 -1.29 2.75
C ILE A 29 -0.97 -0.62 2.01
N VAL A 30 -2.12 -0.61 2.67
CA VAL A 30 -3.26 0.23 2.30
C VAL A 30 -3.31 1.41 3.26
N PHE A 31 -3.41 2.62 2.73
CA PHE A 31 -3.49 3.86 3.50
C PHE A 31 -4.45 4.87 2.87
N ASN A 32 -4.94 5.81 3.67
CA ASN A 32 -5.70 6.95 3.16
C ASN A 32 -4.77 8.13 2.95
N HIS A 33 -4.97 8.84 1.83
CA HIS A 33 -4.29 10.08 1.52
C HIS A 33 -5.33 11.15 1.22
N ASP A 34 -5.19 12.33 1.80
CA ASP A 34 -6.21 13.38 1.76
C ASP A 34 -6.60 13.77 0.32
N ASN A 35 -5.62 13.93 -0.56
CA ASN A 35 -5.86 14.34 -1.96
C ASN A 35 -6.20 13.19 -2.94
N TYR A 36 -5.93 11.93 -2.57
CA TYR A 36 -5.98 10.80 -3.52
C TYR A 36 -6.85 9.63 -3.03
N GLY A 37 -7.46 9.76 -1.85
CA GLY A 37 -8.30 8.72 -1.27
C GLY A 37 -7.49 7.51 -0.80
N THR A 38 -8.05 6.31 -0.98
CA THR A 38 -7.42 5.05 -0.51
C THR A 38 -6.41 4.56 -1.54
N LEU A 39 -5.17 4.32 -1.12
CA LEU A 39 -4.07 3.87 -1.96
C LEU A 39 -3.45 2.57 -1.46
N ILE A 40 -2.90 1.79 -2.38
CA ILE A 40 -2.08 0.60 -2.12
C ILE A 40 -0.68 0.78 -2.70
N LYS A 41 0.36 0.63 -1.87
CA LYS A 41 1.77 0.85 -2.25
C LYS A 41 2.72 -0.08 -1.51
N ILE A 42 3.95 -0.19 -2.01
CA ILE A 42 5.06 -0.91 -1.39
C ILE A 42 5.86 0.08 -0.54
N ILE A 43 6.20 -0.30 0.69
CA ILE A 43 7.16 0.44 1.52
C ILE A 43 8.55 0.28 0.91
N GLU A 44 9.15 1.38 0.47
CA GLU A 44 10.53 1.41 -0.01
C GLU A 44 11.52 1.63 1.13
N SER A 45 11.18 2.48 2.09
CA SER A 45 11.94 2.68 3.32
C SER A 45 11.05 3.16 4.47
N VAL A 46 11.53 2.94 5.69
CA VAL A 46 10.92 3.47 6.92
C VAL A 46 11.86 4.53 7.46
N LEU A 47 11.35 5.74 7.70
CA LEU A 47 12.14 6.84 8.24
C LEU A 47 12.37 6.68 9.76
N PRO A 48 13.36 7.39 10.35
CA PRO A 48 13.58 7.36 11.79
C PRO A 48 12.35 7.76 12.62
N GLY A 49 11.53 8.70 12.14
CA GLY A 49 10.26 9.10 12.76
C GLY A 49 9.14 8.04 12.61
N GLY A 50 9.37 7.04 11.75
CA GLY A 50 8.47 5.93 11.52
C GLY A 50 7.46 6.10 10.40
N GLU A 51 7.48 7.24 9.72
CA GLU A 51 6.77 7.47 8.47
C GLU A 51 7.35 6.59 7.36
N PHE A 52 6.53 6.34 6.35
CA PHE A 52 6.88 5.44 5.25
C PHE A 52 7.15 6.23 3.98
N PHE A 53 8.27 5.92 3.33
CA PHE A 53 8.50 6.26 1.94
C PHE A 53 7.96 5.11 1.09
N VAL A 54 7.04 5.41 0.17
CA VAL A 54 6.32 4.40 -0.60
C VAL A 54 6.51 4.57 -2.10
N ARG A 55 6.48 3.45 -2.81
CA ARG A 55 6.56 3.39 -4.26
C ARG A 55 5.50 2.49 -4.87
N GLY A 56 5.26 2.66 -6.16
CA GLY A 56 4.52 1.67 -6.95
C GLY A 56 5.44 0.63 -7.60
N THR A 57 4.83 -0.22 -8.41
CA THR A 57 5.50 -1.24 -9.23
C THR A 57 5.92 -0.75 -10.61
N GLN A 58 5.38 0.39 -11.07
CA GLN A 58 5.71 1.00 -12.37
C GLN A 58 6.37 2.36 -12.13
N GLU A 59 7.28 2.75 -13.02
CA GLU A 59 8.01 4.03 -12.93
C GLU A 59 7.09 5.23 -12.82
N ASN A 60 6.00 5.24 -13.60
CA ASN A 60 5.01 6.33 -13.60
C ASN A 60 3.99 6.25 -12.45
N SER A 61 4.15 5.30 -11.51
CA SER A 61 3.24 5.21 -10.39
C SER A 61 3.47 6.34 -9.39
N LEU A 62 2.38 6.96 -8.95
CA LEU A 62 2.38 7.95 -7.87
C LEU A 62 3.15 7.39 -6.66
N ASN A 63 4.23 8.05 -6.25
CA ASN A 63 5.15 7.62 -5.20
C ASN A 63 5.41 8.76 -4.21
N SER A 64 6.19 8.50 -3.17
CA SER A 64 6.45 9.49 -2.11
C SER A 64 7.13 10.78 -2.57
N ARG A 65 7.73 10.85 -3.77
CA ARG A 65 8.22 12.14 -4.33
C ARG A 65 7.07 13.11 -4.63
N ARG A 66 5.86 12.60 -4.87
CA ARG A 66 4.64 13.39 -5.09
C ARG A 66 3.65 13.34 -3.93
N LEU A 67 3.59 12.20 -3.22
CA LEU A 67 2.69 11.99 -2.07
C LEU A 67 3.23 12.58 -0.77
N GLY A 68 4.54 12.81 -0.68
CA GLY A 68 5.21 12.98 0.60
C GLY A 68 5.35 11.66 1.37
N TYR A 69 5.72 11.77 2.64
CA TYR A 69 5.84 10.63 3.54
C TYR A 69 4.47 10.24 4.10
N ILE A 70 4.25 8.94 4.26
CA ILE A 70 2.98 8.42 4.76
C ILE A 70 3.08 8.23 6.28
N PRO A 71 2.32 8.99 7.09
CA PRO A 71 2.35 8.81 8.53
C PRO A 71 1.70 7.49 8.92
N ARG A 72 2.15 6.89 10.04
CA ARG A 72 1.59 5.62 10.54
C ARG A 72 0.08 5.66 10.75
N SER A 73 -0.44 6.80 11.19
CA SER A 73 -1.87 7.04 11.42
C SER A 73 -2.72 6.96 10.15
N ALA A 74 -2.13 7.21 8.97
CA ALA A 74 -2.82 7.08 7.69
C ALA A 74 -2.98 5.62 7.23
N VAL A 75 -2.16 4.70 7.76
CA VAL A 75 -2.14 3.29 7.36
C VAL A 75 -3.36 2.56 7.91
N LYS A 76 -4.12 1.93 7.01
CA LYS A 76 -5.28 1.10 7.34
C LYS A 76 -4.91 -0.34 7.66
N GLY A 77 -3.88 -0.88 7.02
CA GLY A 77 -3.52 -2.29 7.15
C GLY A 77 -2.37 -2.70 6.26
N LYS A 78 -1.72 -3.81 6.61
CA LYS A 78 -0.80 -4.55 5.73
C LYS A 78 -1.60 -5.50 4.86
N VAL A 79 -1.32 -5.53 3.56
CA VAL A 79 -1.87 -6.55 2.66
C VAL A 79 -1.22 -7.89 2.98
N ILE A 80 -2.04 -8.88 3.30
CA ILE A 80 -1.59 -10.24 3.61
C ILE A 80 -2.04 -11.25 2.56
N TRP A 81 -3.00 -10.89 1.72
CA TRP A 81 -3.44 -11.72 0.61
C TRP A 81 -4.01 -10.86 -0.52
N HIS A 82 -3.70 -11.25 -1.75
CA HIS A 82 -4.24 -10.68 -2.98
C HIS A 82 -5.09 -11.75 -3.69
N ILE A 83 -6.32 -11.37 -4.04
CA ILE A 83 -7.29 -12.21 -4.70
C ILE A 83 -7.59 -11.57 -6.06
N ARG A 84 -7.18 -12.24 -7.13
CA ARG A 84 -7.43 -11.77 -8.49
C ARG A 84 -8.92 -11.80 -8.80
N LYS A 85 -9.40 -10.83 -9.56
CA LYS A 85 -10.78 -10.83 -10.07
C LYS A 85 -11.10 -12.15 -10.78
N PRO A 86 -12.34 -12.66 -10.69
CA PRO A 86 -12.75 -13.83 -11.47
C PRO A 86 -12.51 -13.57 -12.96
N LYS A 87 -11.98 -14.56 -13.67
CA LYS A 87 -12.01 -14.52 -15.14
C LYS A 87 -13.48 -14.60 -15.55
N SER A 88 -13.94 -13.68 -16.38
CA SER A 88 -15.28 -13.78 -16.96
C SER A 88 -15.39 -15.13 -17.64
N ARG A 89 -16.37 -15.96 -17.24
CA ARG A 89 -16.75 -17.12 -18.03
C ARG A 89 -17.44 -16.57 -19.28
N LEU A 90 -16.71 -16.57 -20.40
CA LEU A 90 -17.32 -16.52 -21.73
C LEU A 90 -18.04 -17.84 -21.99
#